data_AF-A0A6L8A9R4-F1
#
_entry.id   AF-A0A6L8A9R4-F1
#
_cell.length_a   1.000
_cell.length_b   1.000
_cell.length_c   1.000
_cell.angle_alpha   90.00
_cell.angle_beta   90.00
_cell.angle_gamma   90.00
#
_symmetry.space_group_name_H-M   'P 1'
#
loop_
_entity.id
_entity.type
_entity.pdbx_description
1 polymer ?
#
loop_
_entity_poly.entity_id
_entity_poly.type
_entity_poly.pdbx_seq_one_letter_code
_entity_poly.pdbx_strand_id
1 'polypeptide(L)' 'MGSAGLLVDPASHIPIAEAMARVLSDRGIQHRARQAGPDRAARFRWENTARQVEALLAQLA' A
#
# COMPACT_ATOMS: atom_id res chain seq x y z
N MET A 1 -4.32 5.14 -5.28
CA MET A 1 -3.41 5.96 -4.47
C MET A 1 -3.86 5.92 -3.02
N GLY A 2 -2.94 5.72 -2.07
CA GLY A 2 -3.16 5.01 -0.81
C GLY A 2 -3.80 5.81 0.34
N SER A 3 -4.88 5.29 0.91
CA SER A 3 -5.54 5.81 2.12
C SER A 3 -4.84 5.41 3.42
N ALA A 4 -3.77 4.59 3.35
CA ALA A 4 -3.07 4.02 4.50
C ALA A 4 -1.64 4.58 4.70
N GLY A 5 -1.23 5.58 3.92
CA GLY A 5 0.11 6.16 3.95
C GLY A 5 0.12 7.68 3.79
N LEU A 6 1.29 8.30 3.95
CA LEU A 6 1.50 9.72 3.69
C LEU A 6 1.90 9.92 2.22
N LEU A 7 1.23 10.83 1.53
CA LEU A 7 1.65 11.26 0.20
C LEU A 7 2.62 12.44 0.34
N VAL A 8 3.72 12.34 -0.39
CA VAL A 8 4.78 13.36 -0.45
C VAL A 8 5.14 13.59 -1.90
N ASP A 9 5.70 14.76 -2.20
CA ASP A 9 6.31 15.02 -3.49
C ASP A 9 7.53 14.09 -3.67
N PRO A 10 7.52 13.18 -4.67
CA PRO A 10 8.63 12.25 -4.88
C PRO A 10 9.90 12.91 -5.42
N ALA A 11 9.83 14.12 -5.98
CA ALA A 11 10.99 14.83 -6.52
C ALA A 11 11.79 15.57 -5.44
N SER A 12 11.30 15.61 -4.20
CA SER A 12 11.90 16.39 -3.12
C SER A 12 12.30 15.50 -1.95
N HIS A 13 13.59 15.48 -1.64
CA HIS A 13 14.13 14.65 -0.56
C HIS A 13 13.77 15.16 0.85
N ILE A 14 13.53 16.47 1.01
CA ILE A 14 13.20 17.06 2.31
C ILE A 14 11.82 16.58 2.81
N PRO A 15 10.72 16.70 2.05
CA PRO A 15 9.42 16.16 2.44
C PRO A 15 9.42 14.65 2.71
N ILE A 16 10.26 13.89 1.99
CA ILE A 16 10.42 12.45 2.23
C ILE A 16 11.01 12.20 3.62
N ALA A 17 12.12 12.88 3.95
CA ALA A 17 12.77 12.74 5.25
C ALA A 17 11.83 13.14 6.41
N GLU A 18 11.10 14.25 6.25
CA GLU A 18 10.11 14.71 7.24
C GLU A 18 8.97 13.70 7.42
N ALA A 19 8.44 13.15 6.32
CA ALA A 19 7.38 12.14 6.38
C ALA A 19 7.87 10.85 7.07
N MET A 20 9.10 10.42 6.79
CA MET A 20 9.72 9.28 7.48
C MET A 20 9.83 9.56 8.99
N ALA A 21 10.33 10.73 9.38
CA ALA A 21 10.42 11.12 10.80
C ALA A 21 9.04 11.14 11.48
N ARG A 22 8.00 11.64 10.80
CA ARG A 22 6.63 11.65 11.30
C ARG A 22 6.05 10.26 11.47
N VAL A 23 6.26 9.34 10.52
CA VAL A 23 5.82 7.93 10.66
C VAL A 23 6.42 7.27 11.90
N LEU A 24 7.67 7.58 12.24
CA LEU A 24 8.37 7.01 13.39
C LEU A 24 7.96 7.64 14.73
N SER A 25 7.56 8.91 14.75
CA SER A 25 7.29 9.67 15.98
C SER A 25 5.81 9.87 16.30
N ASP A 26 4.92 9.91 15.31
CA ASP A 26 3.49 10.18 15.48
C ASP A 26 2.69 8.89 15.70
N ARG A 27 2.21 8.68 16.93
CA ARG A 27 1.41 7.51 17.30
C ARG A 27 0.06 7.43 16.57
N GLY A 28 -0.53 8.56 16.21
CA GLY A 28 -1.80 8.61 15.47
C GLY A 28 -1.64 8.16 14.03
N ILE A 29 -0.52 8.52 13.38
CA ILE A 29 -0.15 7.98 12.06
C ILE A 29 0.08 6.47 12.16
N GLN A 30 0.84 6.01 13.15
CA GLN A 30 1.13 4.59 13.33
C GLN A 30 -0.13 3.75 13.57
N HIS A 31 -1.05 4.24 14.41
CA HIS A 31 -2.30 3.54 14.70
C HIS A 31 -3.16 3.37 13.45
N ARG A 32 -3.35 4.45 12.68
CA ARG A 32 -4.11 4.40 11.43
C ARG A 32 -3.46 3.49 10.40
N ALA A 33 -2.14 3.54 10.24
CA ALA A 33 -1.43 2.67 9.30
C ALA A 33 -1.56 1.19 9.67
N ARG A 34 -1.46 0.85 10.96
CA ARG A 34 -1.65 -0.53 11.46
C ARG A 34 -3.06 -1.07 11.21
N GLN A 35 -4.08 -0.22 11.27
CA GLN A 35 -5.47 -0.62 10.99
C GLN A 35 -5.75 -0.71 9.49
N ALA A 36 -5.43 0.35 8.74
CA ALA A 36 -5.80 0.44 7.33
C ALA A 36 -4.93 -0.42 6.39
N GLY A 37 -3.72 -0.77 6.81
CA GLY A 37 -2.77 -1.57 6.02
C GLY A 37 -3.29 -2.97 5.68
N PRO A 38 -3.62 -3.81 6.67
CA PRO A 38 -4.17 -5.15 6.45
C PRO A 38 -5.44 -5.15 5.59
N ASP A 39 -6.40 -4.25 5.88
CA ASP A 39 -7.65 -4.13 5.12
C ASP A 39 -7.42 -3.81 3.65
N ARG A 40 -6.40 -3.01 3.35
CA ARG A 40 -6.00 -2.70 1.97
C ARG A 40 -5.29 -3.88 1.33
N ALA A 41 -4.35 -4.53 2.03
CA ALA A 41 -3.58 -5.66 1.53
C ALA A 41 -4.47 -6.86 1.19
N ALA A 42 -5.52 -7.11 1.97
CA ALA A 42 -6.52 -8.16 1.73
C ALA A 42 -7.24 -8.04 0.38
N ARG A 43 -7.21 -6.87 -0.27
CA ARG A 43 -7.77 -6.68 -1.63
C ARG A 43 -6.85 -7.18 -2.74
N PHE A 44 -5.56 -7.35 -2.46
CA PHE A 44 -4.52 -7.73 -3.43
C PHE A 44 -3.94 -9.11 -3.12
N ARG A 45 -4.82 -10.07 -2.83
CA ARG A 45 -4.45 -11.45 -2.55
C ARG A 45 -3.88 -12.15 -3.77
N TRP A 46 -2.76 -12.86 -3.59
CA TRP A 46 -2.10 -13.62 -4.65
C TRP A 46 -3.01 -14.67 -5.29
N GLU A 47 -3.89 -15.31 -4.52
CA GLU A 47 -4.83 -16.32 -5.01
C GLU A 47 -5.86 -15.72 -5.98
N ASN A 48 -6.20 -14.44 -5.82
CA ASN A 48 -7.07 -13.75 -6.78
C ASN A 48 -6.34 -13.50 -8.09
N THR A 49 -5.08 -13.06 -8.01
CA THR A 49 -4.23 -12.86 -9.19
C THR A 49 -4.00 -14.17 -9.94
N ALA A 50 -3.65 -15.25 -9.24
CA ALA A 50 -3.42 -16.56 -9.83
C ALA A 50 -4.64 -17.06 -10.63
N ARG A 51 -5.83 -17.02 -10.01
CA ARG A 51 -7.09 -17.41 -10.69
C ARG A 51 -7.38 -16.57 -11.94
N GLN A 52 -7.11 -15.26 -11.89
CA GLN A 52 -7.32 -14.38 -13.04
C GLN A 52 -6.35 -14.70 -14.18
N VAL A 53 -5.08 -14.95 -13.86
CA VAL A 53 -4.05 -15.31 -14.86
C VAL A 53 -4.37 -16.68 -15.48
N GLU A 54 -4.71 -17.68 -14.67
CA GLU A 54 -5.10 -19.02 -15.15
C GLU A 54 -6.30 -18.95 -16.10
N ALA A 55 -7.34 -18.21 -15.72
CA ALA A 55 -8.53 -18.03 -16.55
C ALA A 55 -8.21 -17.39 -17.90
N LEU A 56 -7.29 -16.42 -17.93
CA LEU A 56 -6.85 -15.79 -19.18
C LEU A 56 -6.05 -16.75 -20.05
N LEU A 57 -5.12 -17.51 -19.47
CA LEU A 57 -4.32 -18.49 -20.21
C LEU A 57 -5.22 -19.57 -20.82
N ALA A 58 -6.25 -20.02 -20.11
CA ALA A 58 -7.21 -21.01 -20.61
C ALA A 58 -8.06 -20.50 -21.79
N GLN A 59 -8.25 -19.19 -21.96
CA GLN A 59 -8.97 -18.61 -23.10
C GLN A 59 -8.13 -18.52 -24.38
N LEU A 60 -6.80 -18.59 -24.25
CA LEU A 60 -5.84 -18.47 -25.34
C LEU A 60 -5.31 -19.82 -25.84
N ALA A 61 -5.64 -20.91 -25.15
CA ALA A 61 -5.32 -22.28 -25.51
C ALA A 61 -6.43 -22.88 -26.38
#